data_AF-A0A1T5E0Q0-F1
#
_entry.id   AF-A0A1T5E0Q0-F1
#
_cell.length_a   1.000
_cell.length_b   1.000
_cell.length_c   1.000
_cell.angle_alpha   90.00
_cell.angle_beta   90.00
_cell.angle_gamma   90.00
#
_symmetry.space_group_name_H-M   'P 1'
#
loop_
_entity.id
_entity.type
_entity.pdbx_description
1 polymer ?
#
loop_
_entity_poly.entity_id
_entity_poly.type
_entity_poly.pdbx_seq_one_letter_code
_entity_poly.pdbx_strand_id
1 'polypeptide(L)'
;MKQNQDFKDRKEMKNSVLSKYERAKIKVASIRGFYYHAIVFIIINLMLFILRHKFTFILINKNALGNPEFLEWIDWNVFGTTIVWGVILAIHGIRVLGEFSLHVRIWEERQIKKYMNSNSN
;
A
#
# COMPACT_ATOMS: atom_id res chain seq x y z
N MET A 1 24.90 15.87 -20.67
CA MET A 1 24.62 14.47 -21.06
C MET A 1 25.52 13.46 -20.33
N LYS A 2 26.85 13.62 -20.29
CA LYS A 2 27.79 12.71 -19.58
C LYS A 2 27.48 12.46 -18.09
N GLN A 3 27.10 13.49 -17.32
CA GLN A 3 26.77 13.33 -15.89
C GLN A 3 25.52 12.47 -15.64
N ASN A 4 24.53 12.50 -16.54
CA ASN A 4 23.34 11.66 -16.41
C ASN A 4 23.62 10.19 -16.74
N GLN A 5 24.58 9.92 -17.63
CA GLN A 5 25.04 8.56 -17.91
C GLN A 5 25.84 8.01 -16.72
N ASP A 6 26.81 8.77 -16.20
CA ASP A 6 27.57 8.38 -14.99
C ASP A 6 26.67 8.11 -13.78
N PHE A 7 25.62 8.91 -13.58
CA PHE A 7 24.66 8.69 -12.50
C PHE A 7 23.81 7.43 -12.72
N LYS A 8 23.43 7.12 -13.96
CA LYS A 8 22.69 5.91 -14.32
C LYS A 8 23.57 4.67 -14.16
N ASP A 9 24.80 4.73 -14.62
CA ASP A 9 25.79 3.64 -14.59
C ASP A 9 26.20 3.31 -13.16
N ARG A 10 26.41 4.33 -12.29
CA ARG A 10 26.62 4.08 -10.85
C ARG A 10 25.41 3.43 -10.18
N LYS A 11 24.19 3.79 -10.60
CA LYS A 11 22.96 3.18 -10.06
C LYS A 11 22.80 1.74 -10.54
N GLU A 12 23.12 1.45 -11.81
CA GLU A 12 23.11 0.10 -12.38
C GLU A 12 24.21 -0.81 -11.80
N MET A 13 25.44 -0.29 -11.65
CA MET A 13 26.55 -1.02 -11.04
C MET A 13 26.28 -1.33 -9.57
N LYS A 14 25.65 -0.41 -8.83
CA LYS A 14 25.22 -0.69 -7.46
C LYS A 14 24.13 -1.77 -7.43
N ASN A 15 23.18 -1.75 -8.37
CA ASN A 15 22.11 -2.76 -8.44
C ASN A 15 22.61 -4.18 -8.80
N SER A 16 23.66 -4.30 -9.61
CA SER A 16 24.26 -5.59 -9.98
C SER A 16 25.10 -6.20 -8.84
N VAL A 17 25.77 -5.37 -8.04
CA VAL A 17 26.69 -5.80 -6.96
C VAL A 17 25.98 -6.10 -5.62
N LEU A 18 24.77 -5.61 -5.38
CA LEU A 18 24.05 -5.90 -4.13
C LEU A 18 23.89 -7.41 -3.91
N SER A 19 24.23 -7.89 -2.72
CA SER A 19 24.02 -9.29 -2.35
C SER A 19 22.52 -9.65 -2.45
N LYS A 20 22.20 -10.92 -2.70
CA LYS A 20 20.80 -11.42 -2.64
C LYS A 20 20.10 -10.99 -1.34
N TYR A 21 20.86 -10.90 -0.25
CA TYR A 21 20.40 -10.43 1.05
C TYR A 21 20.00 -8.94 1.05
N GLU A 22 20.79 -8.06 0.45
CA GLU A 22 20.50 -6.62 0.44
C GLU A 22 19.31 -6.29 -0.45
N ARG A 23 19.16 -6.99 -1.58
CA ARG A 23 17.95 -6.89 -2.43
C ARG A 23 16.69 -7.32 -1.66
N ALA A 24 16.78 -8.36 -0.84
CA ALA A 24 15.68 -8.78 0.02
C ALA A 24 15.38 -7.74 1.10
N LYS A 25 16.41 -7.16 1.74
CA LYS A 25 16.26 -6.13 2.77
C LYS A 25 15.57 -4.86 2.26
N ILE A 26 15.97 -4.36 1.09
CA ILE A 26 15.36 -3.17 0.46
C ILE A 26 13.88 -3.44 0.12
N LYS A 27 13.56 -4.65 -0.34
CA LYS A 27 12.17 -5.06 -0.61
C LYS A 27 11.31 -5.18 0.65
N VAL A 28 11.85 -5.75 1.74
CA VAL A 28 11.12 -5.81 3.01
C VAL A 28 10.86 -4.40 3.54
N ALA A 29 11.82 -3.48 3.37
CA ALA A 29 11.66 -2.08 3.77
C ALA A 29 10.56 -1.37 2.95
N SER A 30 10.49 -1.58 1.63
CA SER A 30 9.44 -0.97 0.80
C SER A 30 8.04 -1.51 1.13
N ILE A 31 7.92 -2.82 1.35
CA ILE A 31 6.68 -3.45 1.79
C ILE A 31 6.26 -2.90 3.16
N ARG A 32 7.18 -2.80 4.12
CA ARG A 32 6.90 -2.24 5.45
C ARG A 32 6.41 -0.79 5.38
N GLY A 33 6.98 0.02 4.49
CA GLY A 33 6.51 1.39 4.25
C GLY A 33 5.08 1.44 3.70
N PHE A 34 4.74 0.55 2.77
CA PHE A 34 3.37 0.41 2.25
C PHE A 34 2.37 0.00 3.34
N TYR A 35 2.72 -0.96 4.19
CA TYR A 35 1.86 -1.42 5.29
C TYR A 35 1.45 -0.29 6.22
N TYR A 36 2.36 0.66 6.51
CA TYR A 36 2.01 1.81 7.35
C TYR A 36 0.90 2.66 6.72
N HIS A 37 1.00 2.96 5.42
CA HIS A 37 -0.03 3.70 4.69
C HIS A 37 -1.35 2.94 4.63
N ALA A 38 -1.31 1.62 4.40
CA ALA A 38 -2.50 0.77 4.37
C ALA A 38 -3.18 0.69 5.74
N ILE A 39 -2.42 0.56 6.83
CA ILE A 39 -2.94 0.53 8.20
C ILE A 39 -3.61 1.86 8.56
N VAL A 40 -2.94 3.00 8.28
CA VAL A 40 -3.51 4.33 8.52
C VAL A 40 -4.81 4.50 7.73
N PHE A 41 -4.85 4.08 6.47
CA PHE A 41 -6.07 4.12 5.66
C PHE A 41 -7.19 3.29 6.28
N ILE A 42 -6.93 2.06 6.72
CA ILE A 42 -7.92 1.21 7.38
C ILE A 42 -8.44 1.88 8.66
N ILE A 43 -7.56 2.42 9.51
CA ILE A 43 -7.93 3.08 10.76
C ILE A 43 -8.83 4.29 10.49
N ILE A 44 -8.48 5.14 9.51
CA ILE A 44 -9.29 6.31 9.13
C ILE A 44 -10.66 5.86 8.61
N ASN A 45 -10.72 4.89 7.70
CA ASN A 45 -11.99 4.38 7.19
C ASN A 45 -12.87 3.79 8.30
N LEU A 46 -12.28 3.04 9.22
CA LEU A 46 -13.00 2.46 10.36
C LEU A 46 -13.52 3.58 11.28
N MET A 47 -12.70 4.59 11.55
CA MET A 47 -13.08 5.75 12.35
C MET A 47 -14.22 6.54 11.69
N LEU A 48 -14.16 6.76 10.38
CA LEU A 48 -15.22 7.42 9.61
C LEU A 48 -16.52 6.63 9.64
N PHE A 49 -16.45 5.31 9.49
CA PHE A 49 -17.62 4.44 9.58
C PHE A 49 -18.27 4.49 10.98
N ILE A 50 -17.45 4.44 12.04
CA ILE A 50 -17.92 4.55 13.43
C ILE A 50 -18.51 5.93 13.70
N LEU A 51 -17.84 7.00 13.25
CA LEU A 51 -18.32 8.37 13.41
C LEU A 51 -19.68 8.53 12.73
N ARG A 52 -19.83 8.06 11.49
CA ARG A 52 -21.11 8.08 10.77
C ARG A 52 -22.19 7.30 11.51
N HIS A 53 -21.92 6.06 11.92
CA HIS A 53 -22.90 5.26 12.65
C HIS A 53 -23.31 5.91 13.99
N LYS A 54 -22.35 6.49 14.72
CA LYS A 54 -22.61 7.24 15.95
C LYS A 54 -23.37 8.54 15.69
N PHE A 55 -23.03 9.28 14.64
CA PHE A 55 -23.74 10.50 14.23
C PHE A 55 -25.18 10.18 13.86
N THR A 56 -25.42 9.20 13.00
CA THR A 56 -26.77 8.76 12.62
C THR A 56 -27.55 8.31 13.85
N PHE A 57 -26.96 7.52 14.74
CA PHE A 57 -27.61 7.10 15.99
C PHE A 57 -27.95 8.28 16.91
N ILE A 58 -27.06 9.27 17.03
CA ILE A 58 -27.27 10.48 17.84
C ILE A 58 -28.32 11.40 17.21
N LEU A 59 -28.29 11.59 15.89
CA LEU A 59 -29.20 12.46 15.14
C LEU A 59 -30.63 11.92 15.10
N ILE A 60 -30.81 10.60 14.96
CA ILE A 60 -32.13 9.96 15.07
C ILE A 60 -32.72 10.14 16.47
N ASN A 61 -31.85 10.23 17.50
CA ASN A 61 -32.26 10.34 18.89
C ASN A 61 -32.33 11.79 19.42
N LYS A 62 -31.81 12.77 18.67
CA LYS A 62 -31.77 14.19 19.05
C LYS A 62 -32.07 15.06 17.83
N ASN A 63 -33.30 15.60 17.78
CA ASN A 63 -33.77 16.64 16.85
C ASN A 63 -33.03 17.99 16.97
N ALA A 64 -31.71 18.00 17.19
CA ALA A 64 -31.05 19.22 17.62
C ALA A 64 -29.58 19.30 17.20
N LEU A 65 -29.32 20.35 16.43
CA LEU A 65 -28.10 21.16 16.33
C LEU A 65 -27.11 20.81 15.20
N GLY A 66 -27.06 21.75 14.25
CA GLY A 66 -26.02 21.87 13.23
C GLY A 66 -26.65 22.23 11.90
N ASN A 67 -26.37 23.43 11.39
CA ASN A 67 -26.85 23.90 10.10
C ASN A 67 -26.62 22.80 9.03
N PRO A 68 -27.66 22.28 8.36
CA PRO A 68 -27.54 21.11 7.47
C PRO A 68 -26.46 21.29 6.40
N GLU A 69 -26.24 22.53 5.94
CA GLU A 69 -25.21 22.89 4.96
C GLU A 69 -23.77 22.63 5.47
N PHE A 70 -23.51 22.83 6.77
CA PHE A 70 -22.20 22.55 7.36
C PHE A 70 -21.93 21.05 7.48
N LEU A 71 -22.96 20.26 7.79
CA LEU A 71 -22.85 18.80 7.87
C LEU A 71 -22.63 18.20 6.48
N GLU A 72 -23.36 18.67 5.46
CA GLU A 72 -23.15 18.25 4.07
C GLU A 72 -21.75 18.62 3.57
N TRP A 73 -21.24 19.81 3.91
CA TRP A 73 -19.88 20.22 3.55
C TRP A 73 -18.81 19.28 4.14
N ILE A 74 -18.93 18.93 5.43
CA ILE A 74 -18.00 17.99 6.07
C ILE A 74 -18.10 16.61 5.41
N ASP A 75 -19.31 16.09 5.20
CA ASP A 75 -19.50 14.78 4.60
C ASP A 75 -18.88 14.70 3.20
N TRP A 76 -19.14 15.69 2.34
CA TRP A 76 -18.55 15.72 0.99
C TRP A 76 -17.03 15.75 0.99
N ASN A 77 -16.42 16.56 1.86
CA ASN A 77 -14.95 16.63 1.96
C ASN A 77 -14.36 15.32 2.49
N VAL A 78 -15.00 14.71 3.48
CA VAL A 78 -14.58 13.45 4.07
C VAL A 78 -14.69 12.30 3.07
N PHE A 79 -15.81 12.18 2.36
CA PHE A 79 -16.01 11.14 1.34
C PHE A 79 -15.07 11.34 0.15
N GLY A 80 -14.97 12.56 -0.37
CA GLY A 80 -14.09 12.90 -1.48
C GLY A 80 -12.63 12.59 -1.16
N THR A 81 -12.16 13.02 0.02
CA THR A 81 -10.79 12.73 0.47
C THR A 81 -10.57 11.23 0.60
N THR A 82 -11.48 10.50 1.24
CA THR A 82 -11.34 9.05 1.45
C THR A 82 -11.32 8.27 0.13
N ILE A 83 -12.16 8.64 -0.84
CA ILE A 83 -12.18 8.02 -2.17
C ILE A 83 -10.87 8.26 -2.90
N VAL A 84 -10.39 9.51 -2.96
CA VAL A 84 -9.13 9.86 -3.64
C VAL A 84 -7.94 9.12 -3.01
N TRP A 85 -7.85 9.12 -1.68
CA TRP A 85 -6.80 8.40 -0.96
C TRP A 85 -6.92 6.88 -1.14
N GLY A 86 -8.13 6.35 -1.22
CA GLY A 86 -8.38 4.93 -1.50
C GLY A 86 -7.87 4.52 -2.87
N VAL A 87 -8.10 5.34 -3.91
CA VAL A 87 -7.60 5.10 -5.28
C VAL A 87 -6.07 5.15 -5.32
N ILE A 88 -5.46 6.16 -4.67
CA ILE A 88 -3.99 6.29 -4.60
C ILE A 88 -3.38 5.06 -3.90
N LEU A 89 -3.98 4.63 -2.78
CA LEU A 89 -3.53 3.45 -2.04
C LEU A 89 -3.68 2.17 -2.87
N ALA A 90 -4.79 2.01 -3.60
CA ALA A 90 -5.03 0.86 -4.46
C ALA A 90 -3.97 0.76 -5.57
N ILE A 91 -3.68 1.85 -6.27
CA ILE A 91 -2.62 1.92 -7.29
C ILE A 91 -1.25 1.59 -6.67
N HIS A 92 -0.95 2.16 -5.49
CA HIS A 92 0.31 1.92 -4.81
C HIS A 92 0.45 0.46 -4.35
N GLY A 93 -0.65 -0.13 -3.86
CA GLY A 93 -0.73 -1.53 -3.47
C GLY A 93 -0.53 -2.49 -4.63
N ILE A 94 -1.19 -2.24 -5.77
CA ILE A 94 -0.99 -3.03 -7.00
C ILE A 94 0.48 -2.99 -7.44
N ARG A 95 1.14 -1.83 -7.33
CA ARG A 95 2.56 -1.70 -7.70
C ARG A 95 3.48 -2.48 -6.75
N VAL A 96 3.29 -2.32 -5.44
CA VAL A 96 4.15 -2.96 -4.42
C VAL A 96 3.91 -4.47 -4.34
N LEU A 97 2.65 -4.90 -4.40
CA LEU A 97 2.26 -6.32 -4.34
C LEU A 97 2.43 -7.03 -5.68
N GLY A 98 2.22 -6.35 -6.81
CA GLY A 98 2.42 -6.93 -8.15
C GLY A 98 3.89 -7.29 -8.39
N GLU A 99 4.82 -6.44 -7.98
CA GLU A 99 6.25 -6.77 -7.98
C GLU A 99 6.56 -7.91 -6.99
N PHE A 100 5.87 -7.99 -5.85
CA PHE A 100 6.06 -9.08 -4.88
C PHE A 100 5.57 -10.43 -5.42
N SER A 101 4.38 -10.49 -6.02
CA SER A 101 3.74 -11.72 -6.52
C SER A 101 4.57 -12.42 -7.60
N LEU A 102 5.10 -11.68 -8.58
CA LEU A 102 5.95 -12.27 -9.63
C LEU A 102 7.23 -12.89 -9.05
N HIS A 103 7.85 -12.25 -8.05
CA HIS A 103 9.06 -12.77 -7.44
C HIS A 103 8.82 -13.95 -6.51
N VAL A 104 7.67 -13.99 -5.82
CA VAL A 104 7.22 -15.16 -5.06
C VAL A 104 7.00 -16.33 -6.01
N ARG A 105 6.34 -16.11 -7.15
CA ARG A 105 6.12 -17.17 -8.15
C ARG A 105 7.43 -17.75 -8.70
N ILE A 106 8.42 -16.89 -9.00
CA ILE A 106 9.76 -17.32 -9.42
C ILE A 106 10.53 -18.03 -8.28
N TRP A 107 10.29 -17.65 -7.03
CA TRP A 107 10.87 -18.35 -5.87
C TRP A 107 10.22 -19.73 -5.68
N GLU A 108 8.89 -19.82 -5.78
CA GLU A 108 8.12 -21.07 -5.76
C GLU A 108 8.60 -22.03 -6.84
N GLU A 109 8.66 -21.58 -8.10
CA GLU A 109 9.17 -22.40 -9.22
C GLU A 109 10.57 -22.94 -8.94
N ARG A 110 11.44 -22.13 -8.32
CA ARG A 110 12.79 -22.59 -7.94
C ARG A 110 12.79 -23.62 -6.81
N GLN A 111 11.90 -23.49 -5.83
CA GLN A 111 11.77 -24.49 -4.78
C GLN A 111 11.18 -25.79 -5.33
N ILE A 112 10.12 -25.71 -6.14
CA ILE A 112 9.50 -26.87 -6.81
C ILE A 112 10.55 -27.64 -7.62
N LYS A 113 11.37 -26.92 -8.40
CA LYS A 113 12.46 -27.53 -9.18
C LYS A 113 13.55 -28.17 -8.31
N LYS A 114 13.85 -27.59 -7.14
CA LYS A 114 14.77 -28.18 -6.15
C LYS A 114 14.22 -29.49 -5.59
N TYR A 115 12.95 -29.52 -5.18
CA TYR A 115 12.32 -30.73 -4.65
C TYR A 115 12.16 -31.80 -5.72
N MET A 116 11.80 -31.45 -6.96
CA MET A 116 11.77 -32.40 -8.09
C MET A 116 13.12 -33.07 -8.35
N ASN A 117 14.22 -32.29 -8.36
CA ASN A 117 15.56 -32.83 -8.60
C ASN A 117 16.13 -33.59 -7.38
N SER A 118 15.73 -33.22 -6.16
CA SER A 118 16.13 -33.95 -4.94
C SER A 118 15.42 -35.30 -4.80
N ASN A 119 14.25 -35.48 -5.42
CA ASN A 119 13.46 -36.71 -5.35
C ASN A 119 13.69 -37.65 -6.55
N SER A 120 14.56 -37.27 -7.50
CA SER A 120 14.94 -38.08 -8.67
C SER A 120 16.34 -38.69 -8.56
N ASN A 121 16.95 -38.65 -7.37
CA ASN A 121 18.13 -39.42 -6.95
C ASN A 121 17.72 -40.32 -5.78
#